data_AF-A0A2S7MYP5-F1
#
_entry.id   AF-A0A2S7MYP5-F1
#
_cell.length_a   1.000
_cell.length_b   1.000
_cell.length_c   1.000
_cell.angle_alpha   90.00
_cell.angle_beta   90.00
_cell.angle_gamma   90.00
#
_symmetry.space_group_name_H-M   'P 1'
#
loop_
_entity.id
_entity.type
_entity.pdbx_description
1 polymer ?
#
loop_
_entity_poly.entity_id
_entity_poly.type
_entity_poly.pdbx_seq_one_letter_code
_entity_poly.pdbx_strand_id
1 'polypeptide(L)'
;MDLDIIWLNFLTALEQSASIIEAKRMVYAGIPFLYITAKENDIRLGELEREIALSAGAVMKGHQLHSKTQFIRNEAALFVFKHRFLVPQRKMFCCGNECADCIRFLPS
;
A
#
# COMPACT_ATOMS: atom_id res chain seq x y z
N MET A 1 -5.64 -0.46 13.43
CA MET A 1 -5.46 -1.18 12.16
C MET A 1 -3.99 -1.26 11.88
N ASP A 2 -3.45 -2.46 11.81
CA ASP A 2 -2.02 -2.69 11.66
C ASP A 2 -1.64 -2.62 10.17
N LEU A 3 -0.84 -1.63 9.80
CA LEU A 3 -0.37 -1.47 8.42
C LEU A 3 0.55 -2.62 8.00
N ASP A 4 1.20 -3.31 8.93
CA ASP A 4 2.04 -4.46 8.62
C ASP A 4 1.21 -5.66 8.14
N ILE A 5 0.01 -5.87 8.71
CA ILE A 5 -0.93 -6.89 8.22
C ILE A 5 -1.41 -6.56 6.80
N ILE A 6 -1.74 -5.29 6.54
CA ILE A 6 -2.15 -4.84 5.19
C ILE A 6 -1.02 -5.06 4.18
N TRP A 7 0.23 -4.72 4.56
CA TRP A 7 1.40 -4.96 3.72
C TRP A 7 1.63 -6.45 3.47
N LEU A 8 1.52 -7.29 4.50
CA LEU A 8 1.68 -8.74 4.35
C LEU A 8 0.66 -9.29 3.35
N ASN A 9 -0.62 -9.00 3.56
CA ASN A 9 -1.70 -9.45 2.67
C ASN A 9 -1.51 -8.92 1.24
N PHE A 10 -1.03 -7.68 1.10
CA PHE A 10 -0.77 -7.06 -0.18
C PHE A 10 0.34 -7.76 -0.96
N LEU A 11 1.46 -8.08 -0.30
CA LEU A 11 2.57 -8.81 -0.92
C LEU A 11 2.13 -10.23 -1.31
N THR A 12 1.41 -10.92 -0.42
CA THR A 12 0.85 -12.25 -0.74
C THR A 12 -0.10 -12.21 -1.93
N ALA A 13 -0.96 -11.19 -2.04
CA ALA A 13 -1.86 -11.03 -3.18
C ALA A 13 -1.10 -10.76 -4.49
N LEU A 14 0.00 -10.01 -4.46
CA LEU A 14 0.86 -9.79 -5.62
C LEU A 14 1.54 -11.08 -6.09
N GLU A 15 2.05 -11.90 -5.17
CA GLU A 15 2.73 -13.16 -5.49
C GLU A 15 1.78 -14.25 -6.02
N GLN A 16 0.47 -14.06 -5.86
CA GLN A 16 -0.54 -14.91 -6.50
C GLN A 16 -0.83 -14.52 -7.96
N SER A 17 -0.32 -13.36 -8.42
CA SER A 17 -0.45 -12.93 -9.81
C SER A 17 0.38 -13.83 -10.73
N ALA A 18 -0.16 -14.16 -11.90
CA ALA A 18 0.54 -14.98 -12.89
C ALA A 18 1.86 -14.34 -13.39
N SER A 19 1.96 -13.02 -13.28
CA SER A 19 3.01 -12.19 -13.86
C SER A 19 4.14 -11.83 -12.89
N ILE A 20 4.00 -12.16 -11.59
CA ILE A 20 4.93 -11.77 -10.53
C ILE A 20 5.54 -13.03 -9.92
N ILE A 21 6.87 -13.07 -9.83
CA ILE A 21 7.61 -14.13 -9.12
C ILE A 21 7.68 -13.82 -7.64
N GLU A 22 7.98 -12.56 -7.31
CA GLU A 22 8.28 -12.15 -5.94
C GLU A 22 7.90 -10.69 -5.73
N ALA A 23 7.33 -10.39 -4.55
CA ALA A 23 7.05 -9.04 -4.13
C ALA A 23 7.64 -8.76 -2.74
N LYS A 24 8.46 -7.71 -2.63
CA LYS A 24 9.14 -7.35 -1.38
C LYS A 24 8.88 -5.90 -0.99
N ARG A 25 8.73 -5.66 0.32
CA ARG A 25 8.71 -4.32 0.91
C ARG A 25 10.08 -4.01 1.51
N MET A 26 10.69 -2.91 1.08
CA MET A 26 11.91 -2.35 1.67
C MET A 26 11.62 -0.95 2.19
N VAL A 27 12.18 -0.58 3.34
CA VAL A 27 11.96 0.75 3.93
C VAL A 27 13.27 1.52 3.95
N TYR A 28 13.28 2.70 3.33
CA TYR A 28 14.43 3.61 3.33
C TYR A 28 13.99 4.97 3.84
N ALA A 29 14.66 5.48 4.88
CA ALA A 29 14.31 6.75 5.55
C ALA A 29 12.81 6.86 5.90
N GLY A 30 12.21 5.76 6.40
CA GLY A 30 10.78 5.69 6.74
C GLY A 30 9.83 5.65 5.53
N ILE A 31 10.36 5.58 4.30
CA ILE A 31 9.57 5.48 3.07
C ILE A 31 9.55 4.01 2.62
N PRO A 32 8.37 3.40 2.51
CA PRO A 32 8.26 2.06 1.94
C PRO A 32 8.37 2.08 0.42
N PHE A 33 9.16 1.14 -0.09
CA PHE A 33 9.34 0.82 -1.50
C PHE A 33 8.91 -0.62 -1.74
N LEU A 34 8.19 -0.83 -2.83
CA LEU A 34 7.75 -2.11 -3.33
C LEU A 34 8.70 -2.54 -4.45
N TYR A 35 9.35 -3.67 -4.25
CA TYR A 35 10.20 -4.34 -5.22
C TYR A 35 9.41 -5.51 -5.80
N ILE A 36 9.28 -5.57 -7.11
CA ILE A 36 8.58 -6.65 -7.81
C ILE A 36 9.55 -7.27 -8.80
N THR A 37 9.74 -8.59 -8.69
CA THR A 37 10.42 -9.38 -9.70
C THR A 37 9.37 -9.96 -10.63
N ALA A 38 9.34 -9.50 -11.87
CA ALA A 38 8.42 -9.99 -12.88
C ALA A 38 8.83 -11.39 -13.37
N LYS A 39 7.83 -12.16 -13.84
CA LYS A 39 8.05 -13.50 -14.38
C LYS A 39 8.63 -13.48 -15.79
N GLU A 40 8.23 -12.49 -16.57
CA GLU A 40 8.67 -12.28 -17.95
C GLU A 40 9.52 -11.01 -18.03
N ASN A 41 10.58 -11.06 -18.83
CA ASN A 41 11.52 -9.94 -18.97
C ASN A 41 10.93 -8.76 -19.78
N ASP A 42 9.90 -9.01 -20.59
CA ASP A 42 9.25 -8.05 -21.47
C ASP A 42 7.88 -7.57 -20.95
N ILE A 43 7.59 -7.83 -19.67
CA ILE A 43 6.37 -7.33 -19.05
C ILE A 43 6.26 -5.82 -19.18
N ARG A 44 5.05 -5.35 -19.51
CA ARG A 44 4.79 -3.92 -19.61
C ARG A 44 4.57 -3.34 -18.22
N LEU A 45 5.16 -2.17 -17.98
CA LEU A 45 4.97 -1.44 -16.71
C LEU A 45 3.49 -1.28 -16.35
N GLY A 46 2.62 -0.97 -17.32
CA GLY A 46 1.18 -0.80 -17.10
C GLY A 46 0.47 -2.08 -16.61
N GLU A 47 1.00 -3.26 -16.94
CA GLU A 47 0.45 -4.52 -16.41
C GLU A 47 0.78 -4.65 -14.92
N LEU A 48 2.02 -4.37 -14.52
CA LEU A 48 2.42 -4.36 -13.11
C LEU A 48 1.67 -3.29 -12.31
N GLU A 49 1.49 -2.09 -12.86
CA GLU A 49 0.70 -1.03 -12.21
C GLU A 49 -0.76 -1.45 -11.99
N ARG A 50 -1.33 -2.17 -12.95
CA ARG A 50 -2.67 -2.74 -12.85
C ARG A 50 -2.74 -3.81 -11.75
N GLU A 51 -1.80 -4.75 -11.72
CA GLU A 51 -1.73 -5.78 -10.67
C GLU A 51 -1.58 -5.15 -9.28
N ILE A 52 -0.72 -4.13 -9.14
CA ILE A 52 -0.57 -3.35 -7.91
C ILE A 52 -1.90 -2.71 -7.49
N ALA A 53 -2.61 -2.08 -8.43
CA ALA A 53 -3.87 -1.42 -8.13
C ALA A 53 -4.96 -2.42 -7.69
N LEU A 54 -5.06 -3.57 -8.38
CA LEU A 54 -6.01 -4.63 -8.06
C LEU A 54 -5.72 -5.25 -6.68
N SER A 55 -4.47 -5.63 -6.41
CA SER A 55 -4.07 -6.22 -5.14
C SER A 55 -4.22 -5.23 -3.98
N ALA A 56 -3.86 -3.95 -4.19
CA ALA A 56 -4.09 -2.91 -3.19
C ALA A 56 -5.59 -2.72 -2.91
N GLY A 57 -6.43 -2.68 -3.95
CA GLY A 57 -7.88 -2.57 -3.80
C GLY A 57 -8.49 -3.75 -3.03
N ALA A 58 -8.01 -4.97 -3.28
CA ALA A 58 -8.48 -6.17 -2.59
C ALA A 58 -8.20 -6.12 -1.09
N VAL A 59 -6.99 -5.76 -0.68
CA VAL A 59 -6.61 -5.71 0.75
C VAL A 59 -7.16 -4.50 1.48
N MET A 60 -7.44 -3.41 0.76
CA MET A 60 -8.08 -2.23 1.33
C MET A 60 -9.59 -2.42 1.50
N LYS A 61 -10.21 -3.43 0.89
CA LYS A 61 -11.67 -3.65 0.96
C LYS A 61 -12.10 -3.86 2.42
N GLY A 62 -13.07 -3.07 2.87
CA GLY A 62 -13.53 -3.08 4.27
C GLY A 62 -12.68 -2.23 5.22
N HIS A 63 -11.55 -1.70 4.75
CA HIS A 63 -10.73 -0.74 5.48
C HIS A 63 -10.93 0.67 4.89
N GLN A 64 -11.02 1.68 5.75
CA GLN A 64 -10.89 3.06 5.30
C GLN A 64 -9.40 3.30 5.06
N LEU A 65 -8.93 3.02 3.85
CA LEU A 65 -7.54 3.16 3.44
C LEU A 65 -7.49 3.75 2.03
N HIS A 66 -6.43 4.49 1.75
CA HIS A 66 -6.04 4.88 0.40
C HIS A 66 -4.65 4.33 0.08
N SER A 67 -4.38 4.04 -1.19
CA SER A 67 -3.03 3.71 -1.64
C SER A 67 -2.50 4.76 -2.61
N LYS A 68 -1.17 4.95 -2.62
CA LYS A 68 -0.46 5.73 -3.64
C LYS A 68 0.72 4.91 -4.14
N THR A 69 0.80 4.73 -5.46
CA THR A 69 1.89 4.05 -6.14
C THR A 69 2.57 5.02 -7.09
N GLN A 70 3.89 5.02 -7.10
CA GLN A 70 4.70 5.78 -8.04
C GLN A 70 5.85 4.89 -8.53
N PHE A 71 5.99 4.71 -9.83
CA PHE A 71 7.15 4.04 -10.41
C PHE A 71 8.43 4.87 -10.18
N ILE A 72 9.52 4.18 -9.81
CA ILE A 72 10.81 4.82 -9.53
C ILE A 72 11.84 4.43 -10.59
N ARG A 73 12.04 3.12 -10.80
CA ARG A 73 13.02 2.58 -11.75
C ARG A 73 12.78 1.09 -11.98
N ASN A 74 13.40 0.56 -13.02
CA ASN A 74 13.53 -0.88 -13.23
C ASN A 74 14.95 -1.24 -13.70
N GLU A 75 15.30 -2.51 -13.53
CA GLU A 75 16.52 -3.13 -14.05
C GLU A 75 16.17 -4.57 -14.44
N ALA A 76 16.19 -4.87 -15.74
CA ALA A 76 15.67 -6.13 -16.29
C ALA A 76 14.26 -6.43 -15.75
N ALA A 77 14.06 -7.60 -15.11
CA ALA A 77 12.79 -8.02 -14.54
C ALA A 77 12.49 -7.42 -13.14
N LEU A 78 13.39 -6.64 -12.56
CA LEU A 78 13.19 -6.04 -11.23
C LEU A 78 12.63 -4.62 -11.37
N PHE A 79 11.44 -4.39 -10.83
CA PHE A 79 10.76 -3.10 -10.83
C PHE A 79 10.66 -2.55 -9.42
N VAL A 80 10.93 -1.26 -9.26
CA VAL A 80 10.87 -0.56 -7.98
C VAL A 80 9.82 0.53 -8.03
N PHE A 81 8.90 0.47 -7.07
CA PHE A 81 7.84 1.44 -6.87
C PHE A 81 7.94 2.03 -5.47
N LYS A 82 7.60 3.30 -5.33
CA LYS A 82 7.23 3.87 -4.04
C LYS A 82 5.74 3.63 -3.84
N HIS A 83 5.39 2.79 -2.86
CA HIS A 83 4.01 2.43 -2.58
C HIS A 83 3.68 2.73 -1.12
N ARG A 84 2.54 3.39 -0.86
CA ARG A 84 2.10 3.72 0.50
C ARG A 84 0.63 3.43 0.67
N PHE A 85 0.29 2.73 1.77
CA PHE A 85 -1.04 2.75 2.35
C PHE A 85 -1.17 3.95 3.29
N LEU A 86 -2.28 4.67 3.19
CA LEU A 86 -2.58 5.88 3.91
C LEU A 86 -3.88 5.68 4.67
N VAL A 87 -3.82 5.81 5.99
CA VAL A 87 -5.02 5.90 6.82
C VAL A 87 -5.63 7.29 6.60
N PRO A 88 -6.94 7.39 6.31
CA PRO A 88 -7.60 8.67 6.22
C PRO A 88 -7.44 9.36 7.57
N GLN A 89 -6.87 10.55 7.55
CA GLN A 89 -6.86 11.40 8.72
C GLN A 89 -8.30 11.84 8.97
N ARG A 90 -9.04 11.06 9.76
CA ARG A 90 -10.14 11.63 10.50
C ARG A 90 -9.49 12.66 11.42
N LYS A 91 -9.77 13.94 11.21
CA LYS A 91 -9.46 14.97 12.21
C LYS A 91 -10.19 14.55 13.49
N MET A 92 -9.51 13.81 14.36
CA MET A 92 -9.91 13.71 15.74
C MET A 92 -9.56 15.06 16.34
N PHE A 93 -10.57 15.84 16.72
CA PHE A 93 -10.35 16.97 17.60
C PHE A 93 -9.73 16.40 18.87
N CYS A 94 -8.42 16.55 19.02
CA CYS A 94 -7.74 16.21 20.26
C CYS A 94 -8.00 17.37 21.23
N CYS A 95 -8.74 17.12 22.31
CA CYS A 95 -8.95 18.11 23.37
C CYS A 95 -7.69 18.37 24.21
N GLY A 96 -6.56 17.69 23.93
CA GLY A 96 -5.31 17.84 24.67
C GLY A 96 -5.25 17.08 26.01
N ASN A 97 -6.32 16.39 26.41
CA ASN A 97 -6.43 15.74 27.73
C ASN A 97 -6.39 14.20 27.70
N GLU A 98 -5.65 13.58 26.76
CA GLU A 98 -5.46 12.11 26.72
C GLU A 98 -6.75 11.27 26.82
N CYS A 99 -7.86 11.75 26.25
CA CYS A 99 -9.13 11.03 26.30
C CYS A 99 -9.20 9.95 25.19
N ALA A 100 -9.65 8.74 25.56
CA ALA A 100 -9.71 7.60 24.67
C ALA A 100 -10.76 7.70 23.54
N ASP A 101 -11.70 8.66 23.60
CA ASP A 101 -12.89 8.66 22.74
C ASP A 101 -13.51 10.07 22.50
N CYS A 102 -12.76 11.01 21.91
CA CYS A 102 -13.28 12.37 21.66
C CYS A 102 -14.01 12.54 20.31
N ILE A 103 -15.33 12.74 20.36
CA ILE A 103 -16.15 13.33 19.29
C ILE A 103 -16.72 14.68 19.72
N ARG A 104 -16.73 15.66 18.79
CA ARG A 104 -17.24 17.01 19.03
C ARG A 104 -18.78 17.01 19.04
N PHE A 105 -19.37 17.21 20.20
CA PHE A 105 -20.81 17.44 20.35
C PHE A 105 -21.16 18.85 19.83
N LEU A 106 -22.11 18.96 18.90
CA LEU A 106 -22.69 20.24 18.48
C LEU A 106 -24.13 20.30 19.03
N PRO A 107 -24.44 21.22 19.97
CA PRO A 107 -25.80 21.39 20.45
C PRO A 107 -26.67 22.09 19.39
N SER A 108 -27.89 21.58 19.23
CA SER A 108 -29.01 22.21 18.51
C SER A 108 -29.82 23.11 19.43
#